data_AF-A0A8W8I515-F1
#
_entry.id   AF-A0A8W8I515-F1
#
_cell.length_a   1.000
_cell.length_b   1.000
_cell.length_c   1.000
_cell.angle_alpha   90.00
_cell.angle_beta   90.00
_cell.angle_gamma   90.00
#
_symmetry.space_group_name_H-M   'P 1'
#
loop_
_entity.id
_entity.type
_entity.pdbx_description
1 polymer ?
#
loop_
_entity_poly.entity_id
_entity_poly.type
_entity_poly.pdbx_seq_one_letter_code
_entity_poly.pdbx_strand_id
1 'polypeptide(L)'
;LDMEHQAEVTKKPSGGWKVWRIINLLLGVFFMLAALVNLNDSDWYLWMPVYGVSAALCLPLVLKPQWSVSKVWNTVVTIHFTMCLAYAVYQVVLLFEAIKGELKNPLEQEEGREMGGLLIIIAWTSIARFTTVGRPVHASNKQMMNALLLITVTLTFIPLLTWSLCYVGDWHTRLGHCKGMF
;
A
#
# COMPACT_ATOMS: atom_id res chain seq x y z
N LEU A 1 -34.82 8.55 -35.68
CA LEU A 1 -33.43 9.02 -35.44
C LEU A 1 -33.30 9.89 -34.17
N ASP A 2 -34.38 10.37 -33.54
CA ASP A 2 -34.31 11.30 -32.40
C ASP A 2 -34.94 10.78 -31.08
N MET A 3 -34.72 9.52 -30.74
CA MET A 3 -35.12 8.99 -29.41
C MET A 3 -34.00 8.17 -28.75
N GLU A 4 -33.19 7.45 -29.53
CA GLU A 4 -32.05 6.68 -28.99
C GLU A 4 -30.84 7.56 -28.68
N HIS A 5 -30.66 8.70 -29.35
CA HIS A 5 -29.52 9.59 -29.10
C HIS A 5 -29.66 10.43 -27.81
N GLN A 6 -30.88 10.62 -27.31
CA GLN A 6 -31.15 11.35 -26.07
C GLN A 6 -30.95 10.47 -24.81
N ALA A 7 -30.82 9.15 -24.95
CA ALA A 7 -30.58 8.24 -23.83
C ALA A 7 -29.11 8.21 -23.37
N GLU A 8 -28.15 8.68 -24.17
CA GLU A 8 -26.74 8.73 -23.77
C GLU A 8 -26.38 9.93 -22.86
N VAL A 9 -27.25 10.93 -22.76
CA VAL A 9 -26.89 12.25 -22.15
C VAL A 9 -27.17 12.33 -20.65
N THR A 10 -27.65 11.27 -20.00
CA THR A 10 -27.82 11.25 -18.52
C THR A 10 -26.96 10.19 -17.83
N LYS A 11 -25.70 10.05 -18.24
CA LYS A 11 -24.71 9.37 -17.39
C LYS A 11 -24.38 10.29 -16.20
N LYS A 12 -25.19 10.19 -15.14
CA LYS A 12 -24.98 10.85 -13.84
C LYS A 12 -23.49 10.73 -13.47
N PRO A 13 -22.78 11.84 -13.19
CA PRO A 13 -21.34 11.79 -12.95
C PRO A 13 -21.05 10.83 -11.80
N SER A 14 -20.07 9.96 -12.01
CA SER A 14 -19.80 8.81 -11.15
C SER A 14 -19.59 9.24 -9.69
N GLY A 15 -20.34 8.64 -8.78
CA GLY A 15 -20.21 8.87 -7.33
C GLY A 15 -18.87 8.43 -6.73
N GLY A 16 -17.95 7.90 -7.56
CA GLY A 16 -16.66 7.35 -7.13
C GLY A 16 -15.79 8.35 -6.39
N TRP A 17 -15.87 9.65 -6.69
CA TRP A 17 -15.12 10.66 -5.94
C TRP A 17 -15.60 10.82 -4.49
N LYS A 18 -16.93 10.69 -4.24
CA LYS A 18 -17.49 10.75 -2.88
C LYS A 18 -17.09 9.51 -2.09
N VAL A 19 -17.15 8.33 -2.72
CA VAL A 19 -16.70 7.07 -2.13
C VAL A 19 -15.22 7.13 -1.79
N TRP A 20 -14.38 7.60 -2.73
CA TRP A 20 -12.95 7.79 -2.49
C TRP A 20 -12.66 8.75 -1.35
N ARG A 21 -13.43 9.83 -1.23
CA ARG A 21 -13.33 10.77 -0.11
C ARG A 21 -13.64 10.11 1.23
N ILE A 22 -14.68 9.28 1.29
CA ILE A 22 -15.04 8.51 2.50
C ILE A 22 -13.94 7.49 2.84
N ILE A 23 -13.43 6.75 1.85
CA ILE A 23 -12.32 5.81 2.04
C ILE A 23 -11.11 6.51 2.65
N ASN A 24 -10.71 7.68 2.11
CA ASN A 24 -9.57 8.42 2.64
C ASN A 24 -9.83 9.03 4.02
N LEU A 25 -11.08 9.36 4.35
CA LEU A 25 -11.43 9.76 5.71
C LEU A 25 -11.24 8.60 6.69
N LEU A 26 -11.78 7.43 6.35
CA LEU A 26 -11.66 6.23 7.19
C LEU A 26 -10.20 5.78 7.33
N LEU A 27 -9.44 5.73 6.23
CA LEU A 27 -8.03 5.41 6.24
C LEU A 27 -7.20 6.46 7.00
N GLY A 28 -7.51 7.75 6.83
CA GLY A 28 -6.85 8.81 7.58
C GLY A 28 -7.05 8.68 9.09
N VAL A 29 -8.28 8.38 9.54
CA VAL A 29 -8.59 8.09 10.96
C VAL A 29 -7.87 6.83 11.41
N PHE A 30 -7.90 5.75 10.63
CA PHE A 30 -7.21 4.50 10.93
C PHE A 30 -5.70 4.71 11.11
N PHE A 31 -5.04 5.38 10.16
CA PHE A 31 -3.61 5.67 10.24
C PHE A 31 -3.28 6.60 11.41
N MET A 32 -4.12 7.59 11.71
CA MET A 32 -3.91 8.43 12.89
C MET A 32 -3.99 7.60 14.18
N LEU A 33 -5.00 6.75 14.31
CA LEU A 33 -5.13 5.87 15.48
C LEU A 33 -3.96 4.88 15.57
N ALA A 34 -3.54 4.31 14.44
CA ALA A 34 -2.36 3.45 14.40
C ALA A 34 -1.10 4.20 14.87
N ALA A 35 -0.88 5.44 14.40
CA ALA A 35 0.23 6.27 14.85
C ALA A 35 0.19 6.51 16.38
N LEU A 36 -1.00 6.75 16.93
CA LEU A 36 -1.18 6.96 18.37
C LEU A 36 -0.96 5.70 19.19
N VAL A 37 -1.42 4.54 18.71
CA VAL A 37 -1.20 3.26 19.38
C VAL A 37 0.29 2.92 19.44
N ASN A 38 1.02 3.17 18.35
CA ASN A 38 2.46 2.92 18.29
C ASN A 38 3.29 3.84 19.21
N LEU A 39 2.74 4.94 19.75
CA LEU A 39 3.44 5.75 20.76
C LEU A 39 3.73 4.98 22.05
N ASN A 40 3.01 3.87 22.28
CA ASN A 40 3.18 3.05 23.45
C ASN A 40 4.28 1.99 23.30
N ASP A 41 4.88 1.87 22.11
CA ASP A 41 5.82 0.82 21.76
C ASP A 41 7.26 1.34 21.76
N SER A 42 8.23 0.43 21.89
CA SER A 42 9.64 0.80 22.08
C SER A 42 10.28 1.47 20.85
N ASP A 43 9.75 1.19 19.68
CA ASP A 43 10.19 1.66 18.36
C ASP A 43 9.19 2.67 17.74
N TRP A 44 8.41 3.34 18.59
CA TRP A 44 7.43 4.37 18.18
C TRP A 44 7.99 5.40 17.19
N TYR A 45 9.29 5.72 17.30
CA TYR A 45 9.97 6.69 16.46
C TYR A 45 10.07 6.26 14.98
N LEU A 46 9.92 4.97 14.68
CA LEU A 46 9.80 4.44 13.31
C LEU A 46 8.35 4.42 12.85
N TRP A 47 7.46 3.85 13.66
CA TRP A 47 6.07 3.61 13.25
C TRP A 47 5.19 4.84 13.28
N MET A 48 5.39 5.74 14.25
CA MET A 48 4.60 6.97 14.33
C MET A 48 4.76 7.83 13.06
N PRO A 49 5.97 8.08 12.53
CA PRO A 49 6.13 8.76 11.24
C PRO A 49 5.51 7.99 10.06
N VAL A 50 5.66 6.67 9.99
CA VAL A 50 5.12 5.83 8.91
C VAL A 50 3.59 5.99 8.81
N TYR A 51 2.90 5.87 9.94
CA TYR A 51 1.45 6.04 9.99
C TYR A 51 1.02 7.51 9.93
N GLY A 52 1.75 8.40 10.60
CA GLY A 52 1.44 9.83 10.67
C GLY A 52 1.53 10.53 9.31
N VAL A 53 2.57 10.25 8.51
CA VAL A 53 2.69 10.75 7.14
C VAL A 53 1.56 10.19 6.26
N SER A 54 1.21 8.91 6.43
CA SER A 54 0.09 8.29 5.72
C SER A 54 -1.24 8.99 6.03
N ALA A 55 -1.51 9.28 7.31
CA ALA A 55 -2.69 10.05 7.74
C ALA A 55 -2.71 11.46 7.14
N ALA A 56 -1.56 12.17 7.16
CA ALA A 56 -1.43 13.50 6.59
C ALA A 56 -1.70 13.52 5.08
N LEU A 57 -1.23 12.50 4.35
CA LEU A 57 -1.45 12.37 2.91
C LEU A 57 -2.92 12.08 2.53
N CYS A 58 -3.73 11.53 3.45
CA CYS A 58 -5.18 11.41 3.28
C CYS A 58 -5.91 12.77 3.37
N LEU A 59 -5.40 13.75 4.15
CA LEU A 59 -6.10 15.02 4.38
C LEU A 59 -6.43 15.80 3.09
N PRO A 60 -5.49 15.99 2.14
CA PRO A 60 -5.80 16.64 0.86
C PRO A 60 -6.92 15.93 0.08
N LEU A 61 -6.97 14.60 0.13
CA LEU A 61 -7.98 13.78 -0.55
C LEU A 61 -9.37 13.93 0.08
N VAL A 62 -9.44 14.25 1.37
CA VAL A 62 -10.68 14.50 2.10
C VAL A 62 -11.13 15.96 1.97
N LEU A 63 -10.22 16.93 2.06
CA LEU A 63 -10.57 18.35 2.11
C LEU A 63 -10.81 18.93 0.72
N LYS A 64 -9.83 18.78 -0.17
CA LYS A 64 -9.83 19.34 -1.52
C LYS A 64 -9.13 18.37 -2.50
N PRO A 65 -9.86 17.41 -3.10
CA PRO A 65 -9.29 16.39 -3.99
C PRO A 65 -8.46 16.93 -5.16
N GLN A 66 -8.66 18.19 -5.54
CA GLN A 66 -7.85 18.91 -6.53
C GLN A 66 -6.34 18.90 -6.17
N TRP A 67 -6.01 18.92 -4.88
CA TRP A 67 -4.63 18.98 -4.38
C TRP A 67 -3.83 17.70 -4.65
N SER A 68 -4.48 16.55 -4.79
CA SER A 68 -3.79 15.29 -5.11
C SER A 68 -3.30 15.21 -6.55
N VAL A 69 -3.76 16.13 -7.41
CA VAL A 69 -3.26 16.26 -8.79
C VAL A 69 -1.94 17.07 -8.82
N SER A 70 -1.61 17.78 -7.74
CA SER A 70 -0.39 18.59 -7.67
C SER A 70 0.89 17.73 -7.77
N LYS A 71 1.93 18.31 -8.38
CA LYS A 71 3.26 17.67 -8.45
C LYS A 71 3.82 17.40 -7.06
N VAL A 72 3.62 18.32 -6.12
CA VAL A 72 4.08 18.19 -4.72
C VAL A 72 3.47 16.97 -4.06
N TRP A 73 2.14 16.83 -4.07
CA TRP A 73 1.47 15.67 -3.46
C TRP A 73 1.91 14.36 -4.12
N ASN A 74 2.01 14.33 -5.45
CA ASN A 74 2.48 13.15 -6.18
C ASN A 74 3.95 12.79 -5.86
N THR A 75 4.82 13.77 -5.64
CA THR A 75 6.21 13.52 -5.23
C THR A 75 6.26 12.96 -3.81
N VAL A 76 5.55 13.57 -2.86
CA VAL A 76 5.55 13.12 -1.46
C VAL A 76 4.98 11.71 -1.34
N VAL A 77 3.84 11.41 -1.99
CA VAL A 77 3.26 10.05 -1.93
C VAL A 77 4.18 9.02 -2.61
N THR A 78 4.92 9.39 -3.66
CA THR A 78 5.89 8.49 -4.30
C THR A 78 7.08 8.22 -3.38
N ILE A 79 7.65 9.24 -2.74
CA ILE A 79 8.74 9.06 -1.77
C ILE A 79 8.29 8.16 -0.63
N HIS A 80 7.11 8.45 -0.05
CA HIS A 80 6.54 7.68 1.06
C HIS A 80 6.29 6.22 0.68
N PHE A 81 5.70 5.97 -0.50
CA PHE A 81 5.51 4.63 -1.04
C PHE A 81 6.84 3.87 -1.16
N THR A 82 7.88 4.48 -1.74
CA THR A 82 9.18 3.84 -1.92
C THR A 82 9.85 3.55 -0.57
N MET A 83 9.77 4.46 0.40
CA MET A 83 10.28 4.24 1.76
C MET A 83 9.55 3.08 2.46
N CYS A 84 8.21 3.06 2.39
CA CYS A 84 7.41 1.98 2.97
C CYS A 84 7.70 0.62 2.31
N LEU A 85 7.90 0.60 0.99
CA LEU A 85 8.26 -0.62 0.26
C LEU A 85 9.64 -1.13 0.68
N ALA A 86 10.64 -0.24 0.77
CA ALA A 86 11.97 -0.61 1.25
C ALA A 86 11.92 -1.12 2.70
N TYR A 87 11.12 -0.47 3.56
CA TYR A 87 10.94 -0.90 4.93
C TYR A 87 10.21 -2.24 5.05
N ALA A 88 9.24 -2.53 4.17
CA ALA A 88 8.59 -3.85 4.12
C ALA A 88 9.58 -4.95 3.73
N VAL A 89 10.49 -4.69 2.78
CA VAL A 89 11.57 -5.63 2.45
C VAL A 89 12.47 -5.87 3.66
N TYR A 90 12.83 -4.81 4.39
CA TYR A 90 13.62 -4.92 5.62
C TYR A 90 12.91 -5.76 6.70
N GLN A 91 11.62 -5.51 6.96
CA GLN A 91 10.81 -6.30 7.91
C GLN A 91 10.76 -7.78 7.52
N VAL A 92 10.66 -8.08 6.22
CA VAL A 92 10.68 -9.46 5.73
C VAL A 92 12.03 -10.14 6.00
N VAL A 93 13.15 -9.44 5.81
CA VAL A 93 14.48 -9.96 6.15
C VAL A 93 14.61 -10.25 7.65
N LEU A 94 14.14 -9.34 8.51
CA LEU A 94 14.15 -9.54 9.97
C LEU A 94 13.29 -10.72 10.39
N LEU A 95 12.08 -10.84 9.82
CA LEU A 95 11.18 -11.97 10.03
C LEU A 95 11.87 -13.30 9.70
N PHE A 96 12.63 -13.32 8.60
CA PHE A 96 13.39 -14.47 8.16
C PHE A 96 14.57 -14.82 9.07
N GLU A 97 15.19 -13.83 9.71
CA GLU A 97 16.19 -14.04 10.75
C GLU A 97 15.56 -14.53 12.06
N ALA A 98 14.40 -14.00 12.45
CA ALA A 98 13.67 -14.41 13.64
C ALA A 98 13.24 -15.88 13.57
N ILE A 99 12.72 -16.33 12.42
CA ILE A 99 12.32 -17.74 12.19
C ILE A 99 13.52 -18.71 12.30
N LYS A 100 14.76 -18.24 12.07
CA LYS A 100 15.97 -19.06 12.28
C LYS A 100 16.37 -19.22 13.74
N GLY A 101 16.01 -18.25 14.60
CA GLY A 101 16.47 -18.15 15.98
C GLY A 101 15.65 -18.99 16.96
N GLU A 102 14.32 -18.98 16.83
CA GLU A 102 13.35 -19.83 17.52
C GLU A 102 11.98 -19.54 16.88
N LEU A 103 11.12 -20.55 16.72
CA LEU A 103 9.74 -20.34 16.23
C LEU A 103 8.89 -19.65 17.32
N LYS A 104 9.10 -18.34 17.53
CA LYS A 104 8.05 -17.48 18.06
C LYS A 104 7.17 -17.03 16.92
N ASN A 105 5.87 -17.03 17.16
CA ASN A 105 4.89 -16.66 16.15
C ASN A 105 5.15 -15.20 15.74
N PRO A 106 5.54 -14.89 14.50
CA PRO A 106 5.78 -13.50 14.07
C PRO A 106 4.50 -12.66 13.98
N LEU A 107 3.36 -13.29 14.28
CA LEU A 107 2.09 -12.65 14.59
C LEU A 107 1.89 -12.42 16.09
N GLU A 108 2.96 -12.36 16.90
CA GLU A 108 2.87 -11.67 18.19
C GLU A 108 2.26 -10.29 17.92
N GLN A 109 1.28 -9.92 18.75
CA GLN A 109 0.23 -8.96 18.42
C GLN A 109 0.75 -7.61 17.87
N GLU A 110 1.98 -7.22 18.27
CA GLU A 110 2.70 -6.00 17.91
C GLU A 110 3.26 -6.05 16.46
N GLU A 111 4.14 -7.01 16.14
CA GLU A 111 4.74 -7.18 14.80
C GLU A 111 3.69 -7.44 13.72
N GLY A 112 2.68 -8.26 14.03
CA GLY A 112 1.60 -8.58 13.09
C GLY A 112 0.74 -7.35 12.75
N ARG A 113 0.46 -6.50 13.75
CA ARG A 113 -0.26 -5.24 13.59
C ARG A 113 0.53 -4.26 12.72
N GLU A 114 1.83 -4.16 12.95
CA GLU A 114 2.74 -3.27 12.21
C GLU A 114 2.91 -3.68 10.76
N MET A 115 3.20 -4.96 10.50
CA MET A 115 3.31 -5.49 9.15
C MET A 115 1.99 -5.36 8.38
N GLY A 116 0.86 -5.66 9.04
CA GLY A 116 -0.47 -5.50 8.46
C GLY A 116 -0.76 -4.05 8.06
N GLY A 117 -0.48 -3.09 8.95
CA GLY A 117 -0.68 -1.67 8.65
C GLY A 117 0.27 -1.15 7.57
N LEU A 118 1.52 -1.61 7.51
CA LEU A 118 2.47 -1.27 6.45
C LEU A 118 1.98 -1.74 5.07
N LEU A 119 1.43 -2.95 4.98
CA LEU A 119 0.85 -3.47 3.74
C LEU A 119 -0.36 -2.64 3.29
N ILE A 120 -1.21 -2.20 4.22
CA ILE A 120 -2.34 -1.31 3.92
C ILE A 120 -1.82 0.03 3.37
N ILE A 121 -0.77 0.61 3.95
CA ILE A 121 -0.16 1.86 3.47
C ILE A 121 0.37 1.68 2.04
N ILE A 122 1.10 0.59 1.76
CA ILE A 122 1.66 0.30 0.43
C ILE A 122 0.54 0.14 -0.60
N ALA A 123 -0.51 -0.61 -0.28
CA ALA A 123 -1.66 -0.79 -1.16
C ALA A 123 -2.38 0.54 -1.43
N TRP A 124 -2.66 1.31 -0.37
CA TRP A 124 -3.34 2.59 -0.50
C TRP A 124 -2.53 3.62 -1.29
N THR A 125 -1.24 3.80 -0.97
CA THR A 125 -0.37 4.73 -1.71
C THR A 125 -0.22 4.32 -3.17
N SER A 126 -0.18 3.02 -3.46
CA SER A 126 -0.18 2.51 -4.85
C SER A 126 -1.46 2.91 -5.59
N ILE A 127 -2.63 2.67 -4.99
CA ILE A 127 -3.91 3.06 -5.58
C ILE A 127 -3.94 4.58 -5.77
N ALA A 128 -3.63 5.35 -4.73
CA ALA A 128 -3.72 6.80 -4.73
C ALA A 128 -2.75 7.46 -5.73
N ARG A 129 -1.57 6.85 -5.97
CA ARG A 129 -0.54 7.39 -6.86
C ARG A 129 -0.70 6.96 -8.32
N PHE A 130 -1.01 5.70 -8.56
CA PHE A 130 -0.94 5.14 -9.90
C PHE A 130 -2.31 5.00 -10.56
N THR A 131 -3.38 4.92 -9.79
CA THR A 131 -4.74 4.90 -10.35
C THR A 131 -5.34 6.31 -10.42
N THR A 132 -6.38 6.45 -11.22
CA THR A 132 -7.20 7.68 -11.29
C THR A 132 -8.42 7.63 -10.37
N VAL A 133 -8.50 6.64 -9.47
CA VAL A 133 -9.65 6.48 -8.56
C VAL A 133 -9.86 7.76 -7.77
N GLY A 134 -11.06 8.33 -7.90
CA GLY A 134 -11.48 9.54 -7.19
C GLY A 134 -10.79 10.84 -7.60
N ARG A 135 -9.92 10.84 -8.62
CA ARG A 135 -9.33 12.06 -9.19
C ARG A 135 -10.31 12.69 -10.20
N PRO A 136 -10.42 14.03 -10.27
CA PRO A 136 -11.23 14.73 -11.26
C PRO A 136 -10.54 14.77 -12.64
N VAL A 137 -9.94 13.67 -13.08
CA VAL A 137 -9.15 13.59 -14.31
C VAL A 137 -9.52 12.31 -15.07
N HIS A 138 -9.74 12.42 -16.37
CA HIS A 138 -9.97 11.26 -17.23
C HIS A 138 -8.67 10.45 -17.33
N ALA A 139 -8.74 9.14 -17.09
CA ALA A 139 -7.56 8.28 -17.09
C ALA A 139 -6.95 8.20 -18.49
N SER A 140 -5.68 8.57 -18.63
CA SER A 140 -4.93 8.22 -19.83
C SER A 140 -4.60 6.72 -19.78
N ASN A 141 -4.72 6.03 -20.92
CA ASN A 141 -4.29 4.63 -21.07
C ASN A 141 -2.86 4.39 -20.57
N LYS A 142 -1.98 5.38 -20.69
CA LYS A 142 -0.58 5.31 -20.22
C LYS A 142 -0.47 5.29 -18.69
N GLN A 143 -1.30 6.05 -17.97
CA GLN A 143 -1.33 6.04 -16.51
C GLN A 143 -1.88 4.72 -15.97
N MET A 144 -2.96 4.22 -16.57
CA MET A 144 -3.55 2.93 -16.23
C MET A 144 -2.56 1.78 -16.46
N MET A 145 -1.86 1.79 -17.61
CA MET A 145 -0.82 0.81 -17.92
C MET A 145 0.35 0.86 -16.94
N ASN A 146 0.82 2.05 -16.54
CA ASN A 146 1.87 2.18 -15.52
C ASN A 146 1.43 1.67 -14.14
N ALA A 147 0.15 1.86 -13.79
CA ALA A 147 -0.42 1.33 -12.55
C ALA A 147 -0.48 -0.19 -12.55
N LEU A 148 -1.00 -0.77 -13.64
CA LEU A 148 -1.05 -2.21 -13.83
C LEU A 148 0.34 -2.82 -13.85
N LEU A 149 1.31 -2.17 -14.50
CA LEU A 149 2.70 -2.62 -14.50
C LEU A 149 3.30 -2.60 -13.09
N LEU A 150 3.10 -1.53 -12.32
CA LEU A 150 3.63 -1.48 -10.96
C LEU A 150 2.97 -2.52 -10.06
N ILE A 151 1.63 -2.64 -10.09
CA ILE A 151 0.90 -3.65 -9.32
C ILE A 151 1.40 -5.05 -9.71
N THR A 152 1.54 -5.32 -11.01
CA THR A 152 2.07 -6.59 -11.50
C THR A 152 3.49 -6.83 -10.99
N VAL A 153 4.38 -5.85 -11.08
CA VAL A 153 5.75 -5.93 -10.59
C VAL A 153 5.77 -6.19 -9.08
N THR A 154 5.01 -5.44 -8.28
CA THR A 154 4.93 -5.63 -6.83
C THR A 154 4.36 -7.00 -6.46
N LEU A 155 3.33 -7.46 -7.16
CA LEU A 155 2.75 -8.78 -6.94
C LEU A 155 3.66 -9.93 -7.40
N THR A 156 4.52 -9.73 -8.40
CA THR A 156 5.52 -10.73 -8.81
C THR A 156 6.74 -10.75 -7.89
N PHE A 157 7.07 -9.64 -7.23
CA PHE A 157 8.13 -9.62 -6.22
C PHE A 157 7.81 -10.53 -5.03
N ILE A 158 6.54 -10.67 -4.62
CA ILE A 158 6.16 -11.55 -3.50
C ILE A 158 6.58 -13.03 -3.74
N PRO A 159 6.13 -13.71 -4.81
CA PRO A 159 6.54 -15.08 -5.10
C PRO A 159 8.02 -15.18 -5.48
N LEU A 160 8.60 -14.18 -6.16
CA LEU A 160 10.03 -14.18 -6.52
C LEU A 160 10.93 -14.12 -5.28
N LEU A 161 10.62 -13.24 -4.33
CA LEU A 161 11.34 -13.17 -3.06
C LEU A 161 11.16 -14.48 -2.29
N THR A 162 9.92 -14.99 -2.22
CA THR A 162 9.61 -16.28 -1.57
C THR A 162 10.43 -17.43 -2.17
N TRP A 163 10.53 -17.54 -3.50
CA TRP A 163 11.33 -18.55 -4.18
C TRP A 163 12.83 -18.33 -4.08
N SER A 164 13.30 -17.09 -4.17
CA SER A 164 14.73 -16.77 -4.09
C SER A 164 15.34 -17.24 -2.77
N LEU A 165 14.55 -17.26 -1.69
CA LEU A 165 14.96 -17.76 -0.39
C LEU A 165 15.26 -19.26 -0.40
N CYS A 166 14.66 -20.05 -1.29
CA CYS A 166 15.01 -21.47 -1.45
C CYS A 166 16.47 -21.65 -1.90
N TYR A 167 17.11 -20.63 -2.51
CA TYR A 167 18.49 -20.70 -3.03
C TYR A 167 19.53 -20.10 -2.08
N VAL A 168 19.12 -19.55 -0.94
CA VAL A 168 20.03 -18.93 0.02
C VAL A 168 20.46 -19.97 1.06
N GLY A 169 21.73 -20.40 1.05
CA GLY A 169 22.26 -21.32 2.06
C GLY A 169 21.51 -22.66 2.16
N ASP A 170 21.18 -23.08 3.39
CA ASP A 170 20.48 -24.34 3.70
C ASP A 170 18.94 -24.19 3.78
N TRP A 171 18.41 -23.05 3.36
CA TRP A 171 16.99 -22.71 3.49
C TRP A 171 16.04 -23.66 2.76
N HIS A 172 16.49 -24.28 1.67
CA HIS A 172 15.75 -25.31 0.95
C HIS A 172 15.34 -26.50 1.83
N THR A 173 16.10 -26.78 2.90
CA THR A 173 15.79 -27.86 3.85
C THR A 173 14.81 -27.44 4.95
N ARG A 174 14.70 -26.14 5.20
CA ARG A 174 13.95 -25.57 6.35
C ARG A 174 12.56 -25.08 5.97
N LEU A 175 12.38 -24.61 4.74
CA LEU A 175 11.09 -24.14 4.25
C LEU A 175 10.30 -25.31 3.64
N GLY A 176 9.09 -25.56 4.16
CA GLY A 176 8.24 -26.67 3.71
C GLY A 176 7.90 -26.63 2.21
N HIS A 177 7.83 -25.43 1.62
CA HIS A 177 7.57 -25.25 0.18
C HIS A 177 8.82 -25.40 -0.71
N CYS A 178 10.03 -25.49 -0.13
CA CYS A 178 11.27 -25.73 -0.87
C CYS A 178 11.70 -27.21 -0.85
N LYS A 179 10.93 -28.10 -0.17
CA LYS A 179 11.24 -29.55 -0.09
C LYS A 179 11.27 -30.19 -1.48
N GLY A 180 12.41 -30.78 -1.85
CA GLY A 180 12.60 -31.49 -3.11
C GLY A 180 12.92 -30.61 -4.32
N MET A 181 13.23 -29.32 -4.11
CA MET A 181 13.73 -28.46 -5.18
C MET A 181 15.21 -28.72 -5.52
N PHE A 182 15.92 -29.49 -4.70
CA PHE A 182 17.31 -29.96 -4.90
C PHE A 182 17.49 -31.35 -4.28
#